data_AF-A0A6N2RDP2-F1
#
_entry.id   AF-A0A6N2RDP2-F1
#
_cell.length_a   1.000
_cell.length_b   1.000
_cell.length_c   1.000
_cell.angle_alpha   90.00
_cell.angle_beta   90.00
_cell.angle_gamma   90.00
#
_symmetry.space_group_name_H-M   'P 1'
#
loop_
_entity.id
_entity.type
_entity.pdbx_description
1 polymer ?
#
loop_
_entity_poly.entity_id
_entity_poly.type
_entity_poly.pdbx_seq_one_letter_code
_entity_poly.pdbx_strand_id
1 'polypeptide(L)'
;MDLVKIGKYIAEKRKEKGMTQKQLAEKLNMSDKSVSKWERGICLPDAAVYMEICEILEISINEFFAGENISPENMITKSEDNLIHITQDSTDKQKSLKKIIAVMTVVSAITLILLGTVLFRKLIQPKNYMEPVDRTSVEMKTAEMLSGTDGAFLFKFFTKDKFKTMTLYLSEYHSGKLLSKNKVTELIYDGIDSATNGMIAVVPDFEKFHAKVIVTDDYAKYSTDFPILENVNNREYYGRSSTQIEDISLIQPGTEQGLIALIYGKNELQAVPVDEISNLSAESVNDYIYYLSFQFNK
;
A
#
# COMPACT_ATOMS: atom_id res chain seq x y z
N MET A 1 42.43 -17.43 -38.98
CA MET A 1 43.19 -18.15 -40.03
C MET A 1 44.61 -17.61 -39.99
N ASP A 2 45.56 -18.42 -39.55
CA ASP A 2 46.94 -17.98 -39.33
C ASP A 2 47.78 -18.24 -40.59
N LEU A 3 48.06 -17.17 -41.32
CA LEU A 3 48.81 -17.22 -42.58
C LEU A 3 50.23 -17.75 -42.40
N VAL A 4 50.85 -17.49 -41.26
CA VAL A 4 52.21 -17.95 -40.95
C VAL A 4 52.20 -19.45 -40.70
N LYS A 5 51.18 -19.96 -39.99
CA LYS A 5 51.01 -21.39 -39.76
C LYS A 5 50.80 -22.15 -41.07
N ILE A 6 49.91 -21.67 -41.93
CA ILE A 6 49.64 -22.26 -43.25
C ILE A 6 50.89 -22.21 -44.13
N GLY A 7 51.59 -21.07 -44.17
CA GLY A 7 52.83 -20.94 -44.94
C GLY A 7 53.91 -21.93 -44.51
N LYS A 8 54.12 -22.09 -43.20
CA LYS A 8 55.06 -23.09 -42.67
C LYS A 8 54.66 -24.50 -43.06
N TYR A 9 53.38 -24.83 -42.98
CA TYR A 9 52.85 -26.13 -43.34
C TYR A 9 53.05 -26.46 -44.84
N ILE A 10 52.80 -25.50 -45.73
CA ILE A 10 53.10 -25.63 -47.17
C ILE A 10 54.60 -25.89 -47.37
N ALA A 11 55.47 -25.16 -46.66
CA ALA A 11 56.91 -25.31 -46.77
C ALA A 11 57.39 -26.69 -46.27
N GLU A 12 56.82 -27.18 -45.17
CA GLU A 12 57.08 -28.50 -44.60
C GLU A 12 56.69 -29.59 -45.58
N LYS A 13 55.45 -29.58 -46.07
CA LYS A 13 54.96 -30.58 -47.04
C LYS A 13 55.72 -30.58 -48.36
N ARG A 14 56.09 -29.40 -48.86
CA ARG A 14 56.95 -29.31 -50.06
C ARG A 14 58.31 -29.97 -49.81
N LYS A 15 58.91 -29.75 -48.64
CA LYS A 15 60.21 -30.33 -48.28
C LYS A 15 60.11 -31.85 -48.05
N GLU A 16 59.02 -32.35 -47.47
CA GLU A 16 58.74 -33.79 -47.35
C GLU A 16 58.71 -34.47 -48.72
N LYS A 17 58.18 -33.77 -49.74
CA LYS A 17 58.19 -34.22 -51.13
C LYS A 17 59.54 -34.01 -51.85
N GLY A 18 60.56 -33.50 -51.16
CA GLY A 18 61.90 -33.26 -51.73
C GLY A 18 61.96 -32.18 -52.82
N MET A 19 60.94 -31.34 -52.95
CA MET A 19 60.86 -30.33 -54.00
C MET A 19 61.49 -29.01 -53.54
N THR A 20 62.11 -28.26 -54.45
CA THR A 20 62.49 -26.84 -54.25
C THR A 20 61.30 -25.91 -54.48
N GLN A 21 61.37 -24.66 -54.00
CA GLN A 21 60.32 -23.66 -54.25
C GLN A 21 60.10 -23.43 -55.75
N LYS A 22 61.17 -23.47 -56.55
CA LYS A 22 61.11 -23.36 -58.01
C LYS A 22 60.37 -24.53 -58.64
N GLN A 23 60.61 -25.76 -58.20
CA GLN A 23 59.92 -26.95 -58.71
C GLN A 23 58.43 -26.97 -58.37
N LEU A 24 58.05 -26.50 -57.18
CA LEU A 24 56.63 -26.35 -56.84
C LEU A 24 55.99 -25.25 -57.69
N ALA A 25 56.68 -24.14 -57.90
CA ALA A 25 56.19 -23.04 -58.72
C ALA A 25 56.04 -23.45 -60.20
N GLU A 26 56.98 -24.23 -60.76
CA GLU A 26 56.91 -24.78 -62.11
C GLU A 26 55.69 -25.69 -62.29
N LYS A 27 55.39 -26.56 -61.31
CA LYS A 27 54.20 -27.43 -61.33
C LYS A 27 52.88 -26.65 -61.30
N LEU A 28 52.87 -25.48 -60.67
CA LEU A 28 51.72 -24.57 -60.58
C LEU A 28 51.69 -23.51 -61.69
N ASN A 29 52.66 -23.54 -62.62
CA ASN A 29 52.85 -22.51 -63.65
C ASN A 29 52.94 -21.07 -63.06
N MET A 30 53.63 -20.91 -61.94
CA MET A 30 53.82 -19.64 -61.23
C MET A 30 55.29 -19.29 -61.02
N SER A 31 55.56 -18.07 -60.53
CA SER A 31 56.91 -17.68 -60.12
C SER A 31 57.30 -18.28 -58.76
N ASP A 32 58.56 -18.68 -58.61
CA ASP A 32 59.17 -19.11 -57.34
C ASP A 32 59.02 -18.07 -56.22
N LYS A 33 59.03 -16.78 -56.57
CA LYS A 33 58.75 -15.66 -55.66
C LYS A 33 57.34 -15.73 -55.04
N SER A 34 56.35 -16.26 -55.75
CA SER A 34 54.98 -16.43 -55.24
C SER A 34 54.94 -17.47 -54.14
N VAL A 35 55.54 -18.64 -54.37
CA VAL A 35 55.67 -19.72 -53.38
C VAL A 35 56.44 -19.24 -52.14
N SER A 36 57.52 -18.49 -52.33
CA SER A 36 58.29 -17.90 -51.22
C SER A 36 57.48 -16.91 -50.35
N LYS A 37 56.52 -16.19 -50.93
CA LYS A 37 55.63 -15.31 -50.16
C LYS A 37 54.61 -16.11 -49.35
N TRP A 38 54.07 -17.18 -49.92
CA TRP A 38 53.13 -18.07 -49.22
C TRP A 38 53.80 -18.76 -48.04
N GLU A 39 54.98 -19.35 -48.26
CA GLU A 39 55.71 -20.08 -47.22
C GLU A 39 56.16 -19.20 -46.05
N ARG A 40 56.33 -17.90 -46.29
CA ARG A 40 56.64 -16.90 -45.25
C ARG A 40 55.38 -16.30 -44.60
N GLY A 41 54.19 -16.70 -45.02
CA GLY A 41 52.92 -16.17 -44.51
C GLY A 41 52.64 -14.72 -44.91
N ILE A 42 53.30 -14.21 -45.97
CA ILE A 42 53.12 -12.82 -46.45
C ILE A 42 51.77 -12.66 -47.15
N CYS A 43 51.35 -13.67 -47.91
CA CYS A 43 50.04 -13.73 -48.56
C CYS A 43 49.63 -15.19 -48.79
N LEU A 44 48.36 -15.43 -49.15
CA LEU A 44 47.90 -16.75 -49.59
C LEU A 44 48.04 -16.93 -51.11
N PRO A 45 48.05 -18.18 -51.61
CA PRO A 45 47.73 -18.46 -53.00
C PRO A 45 46.33 -17.97 -53.37
N ASP A 46 46.07 -17.82 -54.67
CA ASP A 46 44.69 -17.61 -55.13
C ASP A 46 43.86 -18.87 -54.84
N ALA A 47 42.58 -18.70 -54.52
CA ALA A 47 41.67 -19.79 -54.26
C ALA A 47 41.56 -20.79 -55.43
N ALA A 48 41.76 -20.31 -56.67
CA ALA A 48 41.82 -21.16 -57.85
C ALA A 48 42.94 -22.22 -57.79
N VAL A 49 44.02 -21.95 -57.05
CA VAL A 49 45.24 -22.78 -57.00
C VAL A 49 45.27 -23.67 -55.75
N TYR A 50 44.32 -23.53 -54.83
CA TYR A 50 44.30 -24.30 -53.58
C TYR A 50 44.22 -25.80 -53.80
N MET A 51 43.34 -26.25 -54.71
CA MET A 51 43.17 -27.68 -54.97
C MET A 51 44.42 -28.29 -55.62
N GLU A 52 45.06 -27.57 -56.55
CA GLU A 52 46.31 -28.01 -57.18
C GLU A 52 47.46 -28.10 -56.17
N ILE A 53 47.58 -27.12 -55.25
CA ILE A 53 48.56 -27.17 -54.16
C ILE A 53 48.28 -28.38 -53.26
N CYS A 54 47.02 -28.61 -52.89
CA CYS A 54 46.62 -29.74 -52.06
C CYS A 54 46.95 -31.08 -52.72
N GLU A 55 46.70 -31.23 -54.02
CA GLU A 55 47.07 -32.43 -54.78
C GLU A 55 48.58 -32.64 -54.87
N ILE A 56 49.36 -31.61 -55.20
CA ILE A 56 50.82 -31.72 -55.33
C ILE A 56 51.48 -32.06 -53.99
N LEU A 57 50.93 -31.52 -52.89
CA LEU A 57 51.45 -31.73 -51.55
C LEU A 57 50.80 -32.92 -50.81
N GLU A 58 49.81 -33.57 -51.43
CA GLU A 58 49.03 -34.68 -50.87
C GLU A 58 48.44 -34.36 -49.47
N ILE A 59 47.78 -33.21 -49.36
CA ILE A 59 47.05 -32.78 -48.17
C ILE A 59 45.60 -32.48 -48.52
N SER A 60 44.69 -32.58 -47.55
CA SER A 60 43.31 -32.13 -47.72
C SER A 60 43.19 -30.61 -47.63
N ILE A 61 42.15 -30.06 -48.24
CA ILE A 61 41.85 -28.62 -48.16
C ILE A 61 41.64 -28.15 -46.72
N ASN A 62 41.14 -29.04 -45.84
CA ASN A 62 40.95 -28.74 -44.43
C ASN A 62 42.29 -28.65 -43.69
N GLU A 63 43.24 -29.54 -43.99
CA GLU A 63 44.61 -29.48 -43.45
C GLU A 63 45.35 -28.25 -43.95
N PHE A 64 45.16 -27.87 -45.21
CA PHE A 64 45.69 -26.63 -45.76
C PHE A 64 45.22 -25.40 -44.97
N PHE A 65 43.92 -25.29 -44.68
CA PHE A 65 43.37 -24.16 -43.92
C PHE A 65 43.70 -24.21 -42.42
N ALA A 66 43.84 -25.41 -41.85
CA ALA A 66 44.24 -25.60 -40.46
C ALA A 66 45.75 -25.34 -40.24
N GLY A 67 46.56 -25.50 -41.29
CA GLY A 67 48.02 -25.38 -41.25
C GLY A 67 48.68 -26.48 -40.44
N GLU A 68 48.05 -27.66 -40.33
CA GLU A 68 48.57 -28.85 -39.65
C GLU A 68 47.85 -30.10 -40.16
N ASN A 69 48.46 -31.29 -40.00
CA ASN A 69 47.78 -32.55 -40.30
C ASN A 69 46.60 -32.73 -39.35
N ILE A 70 45.45 -33.14 -39.89
CA ILE A 70 44.25 -33.40 -39.10
C ILE A 70 44.11 -34.92 -38.99
N SER A 71 44.58 -35.49 -37.87
CA SER A 71 44.36 -36.92 -37.62
C SER A 71 42.88 -37.18 -37.23
N PRO A 72 42.27 -38.30 -37.69
CA PRO A 72 40.90 -38.69 -37.32
C PRO A 72 40.70 -38.88 -35.80
N GLU A 73 41.77 -39.12 -35.05
CA GLU A 73 41.74 -39.36 -33.60
C GLU A 73 41.44 -38.12 -32.76
N ASN A 74 41.56 -36.89 -33.31
CA ASN A 74 41.31 -35.65 -32.56
C ASN A 74 39.85 -35.14 -32.63
N MET A 75 38.93 -35.85 -33.29
CA MET A 75 37.51 -35.47 -33.38
C MET A 75 36.66 -35.96 -32.19
N ILE A 76 37.01 -37.08 -31.57
CA ILE A 76 36.17 -37.75 -30.55
C ILE A 76 36.33 -37.10 -29.17
N THR A 77 37.55 -36.75 -28.76
CA THR A 77 37.81 -36.24 -27.40
C THR A 77 37.31 -34.80 -27.18
N LYS A 78 37.33 -33.94 -28.22
CA LYS A 78 36.86 -32.55 -28.12
C LYS A 78 35.34 -32.37 -28.16
N SER A 79 34.61 -33.36 -28.68
CA SER A 79 33.15 -33.31 -28.75
C SER A 79 32.48 -33.82 -27.46
N GLU A 80 33.12 -34.76 -26.75
CA GLU A 80 32.67 -35.25 -25.44
C GLU A 80 32.82 -34.18 -24.33
N ASP A 81 33.94 -33.47 -24.28
CA ASP A 81 34.18 -32.40 -23.28
C ASP A 81 33.22 -31.21 -23.44
N ASN A 82 32.90 -30.82 -24.69
CA ASN A 82 31.95 -29.75 -24.97
C ASN A 82 30.51 -30.15 -24.61
N LEU A 83 30.12 -31.41 -24.81
CA LEU A 83 28.79 -31.91 -24.45
C LEU A 83 28.61 -31.92 -22.92
N ILE A 84 29.62 -32.35 -22.17
CA ILE A 84 29.57 -32.37 -20.70
C ILE A 84 29.47 -30.94 -20.14
N HIS A 85 30.23 -29.99 -20.69
CA HIS A 85 30.20 -28.60 -20.24
C HIS A 85 28.84 -27.90 -20.54
N ILE A 86 28.20 -28.19 -21.69
CA ILE A 86 26.86 -27.68 -22.02
C ILE A 86 25.77 -28.29 -21.11
N THR A 87 25.91 -29.56 -20.76
CA THR A 87 24.94 -30.26 -19.91
C THR A 87 25.05 -29.81 -18.45
N GLN A 88 26.27 -29.58 -17.95
CA GLN A 88 26.49 -29.09 -16.58
C GLN A 88 26.04 -27.63 -16.41
N ASP A 89 26.44 -26.72 -17.32
CA ASP A 89 26.07 -25.30 -17.27
C ASP A 89 24.54 -25.08 -17.35
N SER A 90 23.84 -25.89 -18.15
CA SER A 90 22.36 -25.83 -18.23
C SER A 90 21.66 -26.32 -16.96
N THR A 91 22.18 -27.35 -16.29
CA THR A 91 21.58 -27.85 -15.03
C THR A 91 21.82 -26.93 -13.84
N ASP A 92 23.00 -26.29 -13.74
CA ASP A 92 23.29 -25.34 -12.65
C ASP A 92 22.58 -24.00 -12.84
N LYS A 93 22.46 -23.52 -14.09
CA LYS A 93 21.57 -22.40 -14.42
C LYS A 93 20.12 -22.71 -14.05
N GLN A 94 19.60 -23.90 -14.36
CA GLN A 94 18.25 -24.30 -13.93
C GLN A 94 18.09 -24.34 -12.40
N LYS A 95 19.08 -24.83 -11.65
CA LYS A 95 19.03 -24.84 -10.17
C LYS A 95 19.02 -23.41 -9.60
N SER A 96 19.84 -22.52 -10.14
CA SER A 96 19.88 -21.12 -9.69
C SER A 96 18.57 -20.38 -10.01
N LEU A 97 17.98 -20.61 -11.19
CA LEU A 97 16.65 -20.11 -11.56
C LEU A 97 15.56 -20.61 -10.62
N LYS A 98 15.52 -21.91 -10.30
CA LYS A 98 14.56 -22.47 -9.33
C LYS A 98 14.72 -21.85 -7.93
N LYS A 99 15.95 -21.57 -7.49
CA LYS A 99 16.21 -20.86 -6.22
C LYS A 99 15.69 -19.42 -6.26
N ILE A 100 15.94 -18.68 -7.35
CA ILE A 100 15.45 -17.30 -7.52
C ILE A 100 13.92 -17.27 -7.52
N ILE A 101 13.27 -18.17 -8.26
CA ILE A 101 11.81 -18.30 -8.27
C ILE A 101 11.31 -18.58 -6.86
N ALA A 102 11.88 -19.56 -6.15
CA ALA A 102 11.47 -19.87 -4.78
C ALA A 102 11.60 -18.68 -3.82
N VAL A 103 12.69 -17.91 -3.91
CA VAL A 103 12.87 -16.68 -3.11
C VAL A 103 11.81 -15.64 -3.47
N MET A 104 11.53 -15.42 -4.76
CA MET A 104 10.48 -14.48 -5.19
C MET A 104 9.09 -14.91 -4.68
N THR A 105 8.77 -16.20 -4.68
CA THR A 105 7.50 -16.71 -4.14
C THR A 105 7.39 -16.51 -2.63
N VAL A 106 8.49 -16.66 -1.89
CA VAL A 106 8.52 -16.41 -0.45
C VAL A 106 8.33 -14.93 -0.17
N VAL A 107 9.02 -14.05 -0.91
CA VAL A 107 8.87 -12.60 -0.76
C VAL A 107 7.45 -12.16 -1.08
N SER A 108 6.85 -12.66 -2.15
CA SER A 108 5.47 -12.31 -2.50
C SER A 108 4.47 -12.78 -1.43
N ALA A 109 4.63 -14.00 -0.90
CA ALA A 109 3.82 -14.49 0.21
C ALA A 109 3.95 -13.60 1.46
N ILE A 110 5.18 -13.19 1.82
CA ILE A 110 5.40 -12.28 2.96
C ILE A 110 4.72 -10.93 2.72
N THR A 111 4.82 -10.36 1.51
CA THR A 111 4.16 -9.09 1.19
C THR A 111 2.63 -9.18 1.29
N LEU A 112 2.03 -10.30 0.85
CA LEU A 112 0.60 -10.55 0.98
C LEU A 112 0.17 -10.69 2.43
N ILE A 113 0.97 -11.38 3.27
CA ILE A 113 0.71 -11.50 4.70
C ILE A 113 0.78 -10.12 5.36
N LEU A 114 1.82 -9.32 5.09
CA LEU A 114 1.96 -7.97 5.61
C LEU A 114 0.78 -7.08 5.20
N LEU A 115 0.43 -7.07 3.91
CA LEU A 115 -0.71 -6.30 3.41
C LEU A 115 -2.02 -6.76 4.05
N GLY A 116 -2.21 -8.08 4.17
CA GLY A 116 -3.35 -8.68 4.86
C GLY A 116 -3.45 -8.23 6.32
N THR A 117 -2.34 -8.21 7.06
CA THR A 117 -2.33 -7.73 8.46
C THR A 117 -2.66 -6.24 8.57
N VAL A 118 -2.18 -5.40 7.66
CA VAL A 118 -2.49 -3.96 7.63
C VAL A 118 -3.98 -3.74 7.33
N LEU A 119 -4.51 -4.43 6.32
CA LEU A 119 -5.93 -4.38 5.96
C LEU A 119 -6.80 -4.87 7.11
N PHE A 120 -6.46 -6.02 7.71
CA PHE A 120 -7.16 -6.57 8.87
C PHE A 120 -7.17 -5.59 10.05
N ARG A 121 -6.03 -4.95 10.35
CA ARG A 121 -5.97 -3.92 11.39
C ARG A 121 -6.81 -2.69 11.07
N LYS A 122 -6.93 -2.29 9.80
CA LYS A 122 -7.69 -1.10 9.40
C LYS A 122 -9.20 -1.34 9.32
N LEU A 123 -9.62 -2.54 8.91
CA LEU A 123 -11.01 -2.92 8.65
C LEU A 123 -11.70 -3.61 9.84
N ILE A 124 -10.97 -4.36 10.68
CA ILE A 124 -11.57 -5.24 11.71
C ILE A 124 -11.30 -4.77 13.15
N GLN A 125 -10.43 -3.79 13.39
CA GLN A 125 -10.31 -3.24 14.74
C GLN A 125 -11.57 -2.43 15.12
N PRO A 126 -12.22 -2.74 16.25
CA PRO A 126 -13.29 -1.89 16.76
C PRO A 126 -12.62 -0.60 17.22
N LYS A 127 -12.88 0.47 16.48
CA LYS A 127 -12.42 1.81 16.80
C LYS A 127 -13.28 2.34 17.95
N ASN A 128 -12.76 3.26 18.76
CA ASN A 128 -13.59 3.97 19.73
C ASN A 128 -14.63 4.77 18.95
N TYR A 129 -15.92 4.63 19.27
CA TYR A 129 -16.98 5.31 18.53
C TYR A 129 -18.13 5.74 19.45
N MET A 130 -18.89 6.70 18.93
CA MET A 130 -20.16 7.15 19.47
C MET A 130 -21.20 7.11 18.35
N GLU A 131 -22.38 6.57 18.62
CA GLU A 131 -23.44 6.43 17.61
C GLU A 131 -24.81 6.72 18.23
N PRO A 132 -25.77 7.23 17.44
CA PRO A 132 -27.16 7.33 17.89
C PRO A 132 -27.78 5.93 18.01
N VAL A 133 -28.64 5.74 19.01
CA VAL A 133 -29.42 4.51 19.13
C VAL A 133 -30.48 4.47 18.02
N ASP A 134 -30.65 3.31 17.40
CA ASP A 134 -31.65 3.08 16.35
C ASP A 134 -33.06 3.49 16.81
N ARG A 135 -33.74 4.31 16.00
CA ARG A 135 -35.09 4.82 16.29
C ARG A 135 -36.16 3.73 16.40
N THR A 136 -35.90 2.55 15.86
CA THR A 136 -36.78 1.39 15.91
C THR A 136 -36.47 0.44 17.07
N SER A 137 -35.38 0.69 17.81
CA SER A 137 -34.96 -0.17 18.93
C SER A 137 -35.92 -0.09 20.12
N VAL A 138 -35.96 -1.15 20.91
CA VAL A 138 -36.78 -1.23 22.13
C VAL A 138 -36.35 -0.16 23.14
N GLU A 139 -35.04 0.09 23.26
CA GLU A 139 -34.50 1.11 24.17
C GLU A 139 -34.97 2.51 23.77
N MET A 140 -34.90 2.85 22.48
CA MET A 140 -35.39 4.15 22.01
C MET A 140 -36.90 4.28 22.23
N LYS A 141 -37.70 3.28 21.86
CA LYS A 141 -39.16 3.30 22.09
C LYS A 141 -39.52 3.41 23.55
N THR A 142 -38.77 2.74 24.42
CA THR A 142 -38.97 2.86 25.87
C THR A 142 -38.63 4.26 26.36
N ALA A 143 -37.51 4.84 25.90
CA ALA A 143 -37.14 6.21 26.27
C ALA A 143 -38.19 7.20 25.79
N GLU A 144 -38.60 7.15 24.51
CA GLU A 144 -39.67 7.99 23.93
C GLU A 144 -40.97 7.91 24.73
N MET A 145 -41.39 6.71 25.14
CA MET A 145 -42.60 6.52 25.97
C MET A 145 -42.50 7.16 27.35
N LEU A 146 -41.28 7.28 27.90
CA LEU A 146 -41.03 7.84 29.23
C LEU A 146 -40.66 9.34 29.17
N SER A 147 -40.31 9.86 27.99
CA SER A 147 -39.77 11.20 27.77
C SER A 147 -40.79 12.14 27.12
N GLY A 148 -41.90 12.40 27.80
CA GLY A 148 -42.85 13.47 27.44
C GLY A 148 -43.22 13.56 25.95
N THR A 149 -43.53 14.76 25.48
CA THR A 149 -43.86 15.03 24.07
C THR A 149 -42.65 15.40 23.22
N ASP A 150 -41.56 15.86 23.83
CA ASP A 150 -40.33 16.27 23.15
C ASP A 150 -39.37 15.09 22.87
N GLY A 151 -39.67 13.90 23.39
CA GLY A 151 -38.91 12.69 23.15
C GLY A 151 -37.57 12.64 23.90
N ALA A 152 -36.74 11.69 23.49
CA ALA A 152 -35.41 11.49 24.04
C ALA A 152 -34.43 11.16 22.92
N PHE A 153 -33.19 11.57 23.12
CA PHE A 153 -32.08 11.24 22.25
C PHE A 153 -31.13 10.34 23.02
N LEU A 154 -30.83 9.17 22.47
CA LEU A 154 -29.93 8.21 23.09
C LEU A 154 -28.73 7.99 22.19
N PHE A 155 -27.56 7.97 22.80
CA PHE A 155 -26.28 7.73 22.15
C PHE A 155 -25.55 6.63 22.89
N LYS A 156 -25.02 5.65 22.17
CA LYS A 156 -24.14 4.61 22.71
C LYS A 156 -22.70 4.99 22.37
N PHE A 157 -21.79 4.78 23.32
CA PHE A 157 -20.37 4.84 23.03
C PHE A 157 -19.70 3.51 23.37
N PHE A 158 -18.69 3.18 22.58
CA PHE A 158 -17.81 2.05 22.78
C PHE A 158 -16.36 2.53 22.74
N THR A 159 -15.56 2.12 23.71
CA THR A 159 -14.13 2.42 23.76
C THR A 159 -13.32 1.15 24.00
N LYS A 160 -12.49 0.79 23.03
CA LYS A 160 -11.47 -0.25 23.18
C LYS A 160 -10.25 0.25 23.95
N ASP A 161 -9.82 1.48 23.64
CA ASP A 161 -8.68 2.10 24.32
C ASP A 161 -9.13 2.70 25.64
N LYS A 162 -8.28 2.58 26.67
CA LYS A 162 -8.53 3.21 27.96
C LYS A 162 -8.39 4.73 27.87
N PHE A 163 -9.23 5.42 28.62
CA PHE A 163 -9.24 6.88 28.73
C PHE A 163 -9.36 7.30 30.21
N LYS A 164 -8.79 8.43 30.60
CA LYS A 164 -8.88 8.92 31.99
C LYS A 164 -10.14 9.73 32.25
N THR A 165 -10.56 10.53 31.27
CA THR A 165 -11.72 11.40 31.44
C THR A 165 -12.60 11.41 30.21
N MET A 166 -13.92 11.40 30.41
CA MET A 166 -14.90 11.79 29.39
C MET A 166 -15.64 13.03 29.86
N THR A 167 -15.59 14.10 29.08
CA THR A 167 -16.26 15.36 29.39
C THR A 167 -17.38 15.61 28.40
N LEU A 168 -18.54 16.06 28.90
CA LEU A 168 -19.59 16.68 28.10
C LEU A 168 -19.61 18.17 28.32
N TYR A 169 -19.65 18.94 27.24
CA TYR A 169 -19.77 20.39 27.25
C TYR A 169 -21.14 20.80 26.72
N LEU A 170 -21.68 21.88 27.27
CA LEU A 170 -22.82 22.60 26.74
C LEU A 170 -22.35 23.96 26.29
N SER A 171 -22.55 24.26 25.00
CA SER A 171 -22.34 25.58 24.42
C SER A 171 -23.69 26.20 24.08
N GLU A 172 -23.93 27.42 24.52
CA GLU A 172 -25.15 28.17 24.20
C GLU A 172 -24.83 29.26 23.18
N TYR A 173 -25.57 29.27 22.06
CA TYR A 173 -25.44 30.28 21.02
C TYR A 173 -26.72 31.10 20.91
N HIS A 174 -26.60 32.41 20.81
CA HIS A 174 -27.70 33.34 20.55
C HIS A 174 -27.45 34.02 19.20
N SER A 175 -28.35 33.83 18.25
CA SER A 175 -28.23 34.34 16.87
C SER A 175 -26.85 34.06 16.25
N GLY A 176 -26.35 32.84 16.43
CA GLY A 176 -25.05 32.38 15.92
C GLY A 176 -23.82 32.80 16.72
N LYS A 177 -23.96 33.63 17.77
CA LYS A 177 -22.84 34.02 18.65
C LYS A 177 -22.77 33.13 19.88
N LEU A 178 -21.60 32.57 20.18
CA LEU A 178 -21.35 31.82 21.40
C LEU A 178 -21.50 32.73 22.63
N LEU A 179 -22.47 32.43 23.48
CA LEU A 179 -22.72 33.14 24.73
C LEU A 179 -21.95 32.51 25.89
N SER A 180 -22.04 31.18 26.02
CA SER A 180 -21.44 30.45 27.12
C SER A 180 -21.00 29.06 26.70
N LYS A 181 -20.00 28.51 27.39
CA LYS A 181 -19.56 27.12 27.24
C LYS A 181 -19.16 26.56 28.60
N ASN A 182 -19.88 25.53 29.04
CA ASN A 182 -19.74 24.98 30.39
C ASN A 182 -19.52 23.46 30.34
N LYS A 183 -18.76 22.92 31.30
CA LYS A 183 -18.70 21.47 31.53
C LYS A 183 -19.99 21.03 32.22
N VAL A 184 -20.76 20.17 31.56
CA VAL A 184 -22.03 19.62 32.07
C VAL A 184 -21.76 18.42 32.96
N THR A 185 -20.82 17.56 32.55
CA THR A 185 -20.37 16.42 33.35
C THR A 185 -18.97 16.00 32.93
N GLU A 186 -18.23 15.43 33.88
CA GLU A 186 -16.90 14.89 33.69
C GLU A 186 -16.81 13.55 34.43
N LEU A 187 -16.72 12.46 33.68
CA LEU A 187 -16.42 11.15 34.24
C LEU A 187 -14.91 11.00 34.36
N ILE A 188 -14.42 10.64 35.55
CA ILE A 188 -13.00 10.50 35.83
C ILE A 188 -12.74 9.07 36.31
N TYR A 189 -11.83 8.37 35.64
CA TYR A 189 -11.39 7.03 35.99
C TYR A 189 -9.97 7.12 36.55
N ASP A 190 -9.87 7.46 37.83
CA ASP A 190 -8.58 7.50 38.54
C ASP A 190 -8.35 6.18 39.28
N GLY A 191 -7.19 5.56 39.06
CA GLY A 191 -6.82 4.29 39.67
C GLY A 191 -7.66 3.07 39.23
N ILE A 192 -8.59 3.22 38.30
CA ILE A 192 -9.42 2.14 37.73
C ILE A 192 -9.43 2.19 36.21
N ASP A 193 -9.76 1.05 35.61
CA ASP A 193 -9.98 0.93 34.18
C ASP A 193 -11.22 1.71 33.75
N SER A 194 -11.12 2.43 32.63
CA SER A 194 -12.28 3.10 32.04
C SER A 194 -13.32 2.12 31.52
N ALA A 195 -14.58 2.56 31.51
CA ALA A 195 -15.70 1.80 30.97
C ALA A 195 -15.45 1.45 29.50
N THR A 196 -15.98 0.31 29.07
CA THR A 196 -15.88 -0.12 27.66
C THR A 196 -17.11 0.34 26.89
N ASN A 197 -18.27 0.38 27.55
CA ASN A 197 -19.53 0.81 26.97
C ASN A 197 -20.18 1.85 27.88
N GLY A 198 -20.96 2.73 27.27
CA GLY A 198 -21.88 3.57 28.01
C GLY A 198 -22.94 4.19 27.11
N MET A 199 -23.86 4.89 27.73
CA MET A 199 -24.98 5.54 27.07
C MET A 199 -25.14 6.96 27.60
N ILE A 200 -25.42 7.89 26.68
CA ILE A 200 -25.78 9.27 26.97
C ILE A 200 -27.23 9.45 26.52
N ALA A 201 -28.08 9.95 27.41
CA ALA A 201 -29.45 10.33 27.10
C ALA A 201 -29.61 11.84 27.25
N VAL A 202 -30.20 12.48 26.25
CA VAL A 202 -30.60 13.89 26.29
C VAL A 202 -32.12 13.94 26.19
N VAL A 203 -32.76 14.48 27.22
CA VAL A 203 -34.22 14.50 27.36
C VAL A 203 -34.67 15.94 27.54
N PRO A 204 -35.06 16.64 26.45
CA PRO A 204 -35.71 17.94 26.55
C PRO A 204 -37.09 17.80 27.20
N ASP A 205 -37.45 18.79 28.01
CA ASP A 205 -38.77 18.97 28.62
C ASP A 205 -39.15 20.43 28.37
N PHE A 206 -39.87 20.69 27.29
CA PHE A 206 -40.23 22.05 26.89
C PHE A 206 -41.36 22.62 27.74
N GLU A 207 -42.18 21.79 28.39
CA GLU A 207 -43.16 22.28 29.36
C GLU A 207 -42.46 22.96 30.54
N LYS A 208 -41.35 22.38 30.99
CA LYS A 208 -40.52 22.95 32.07
C LYS A 208 -39.42 23.86 31.57
N PHE A 209 -39.17 23.92 30.26
CA PHE A 209 -38.05 24.65 29.67
C PHE A 209 -36.70 24.23 30.27
N HIS A 210 -36.51 22.92 30.46
CA HIS A 210 -35.24 22.33 30.87
C HIS A 210 -34.88 21.17 29.94
N ALA A 211 -33.59 20.86 29.82
CA ALA A 211 -33.13 19.63 29.20
C ALA A 211 -32.26 18.86 30.19
N LYS A 212 -32.53 17.56 30.31
CA LYS A 212 -31.80 16.64 31.18
C LYS A 212 -30.78 15.85 30.39
N VAL A 213 -29.57 15.74 30.91
CA VAL A 213 -28.50 14.88 30.40
C VAL A 213 -28.24 13.79 31.42
N ILE A 214 -28.35 12.54 30.99
CA ILE A 214 -28.06 11.36 31.79
C ILE A 214 -26.91 10.63 31.11
N VAL A 215 -25.87 10.32 31.87
CA VAL A 215 -24.74 9.50 31.41
C VAL A 215 -24.69 8.26 32.27
N THR A 216 -24.59 7.10 31.63
CA THR A 216 -24.43 5.83 32.33
C THR A 216 -23.35 5.02 31.66
N ASP A 217 -22.57 4.31 32.46
CA ASP A 217 -21.58 3.34 32.01
C ASP A 217 -21.59 2.11 32.92
N ASP A 218 -20.55 1.28 32.82
CA ASP A 218 -20.38 0.07 33.61
C ASP A 218 -20.24 0.31 35.14
N TYR A 219 -19.89 1.54 35.57
CA TYR A 219 -19.50 1.87 36.94
C TYR A 219 -20.39 2.93 37.61
N ALA A 220 -20.96 3.84 36.84
CA ALA A 220 -21.57 5.06 37.32
C ALA A 220 -22.79 5.46 36.50
N LYS A 221 -23.71 6.14 37.18
CA LYS A 221 -24.84 6.85 36.57
C LYS A 221 -24.84 8.28 37.08
N TYR A 222 -24.72 9.22 36.16
CA TYR A 222 -24.77 10.65 36.42
C TYR A 222 -25.99 11.25 35.72
N SER A 223 -26.61 12.25 36.35
CA SER A 223 -27.71 13.01 35.78
C SER A 223 -27.57 14.46 36.18
N THR A 224 -27.75 15.35 35.21
CA THR A 224 -27.83 16.79 35.41
C THR A 224 -28.85 17.37 34.45
N ASP A 225 -29.31 18.59 34.70
CA ASP A 225 -30.18 19.32 33.80
C ASP A 225 -29.70 20.77 33.63
N PHE A 226 -30.15 21.41 32.56
CA PHE A 226 -29.89 22.81 32.27
C PHE A 226 -31.16 23.48 31.72
N PRO A 227 -31.37 24.77 32.01
CA PRO A 227 -32.51 25.50 31.48
C PRO A 227 -32.33 25.75 29.98
N ILE A 228 -33.44 25.77 29.26
CA ILE A 228 -33.52 26.15 27.84
C ILE A 228 -34.47 27.34 27.70
N LEU A 229 -34.11 28.34 26.89
CA LEU A 229 -34.89 29.57 26.73
C LEU A 229 -35.19 30.25 28.08
N GLU A 230 -34.20 30.28 28.97
CA GLU A 230 -34.34 30.95 30.27
C GLU A 230 -34.51 32.46 30.06
N ASN A 231 -35.47 33.07 30.76
CA ASN A 231 -35.76 34.50 30.65
C ASN A 231 -36.14 35.00 29.24
N VAL A 232 -36.53 34.09 28.34
CA VAL A 232 -37.01 34.44 26.99
C VAL A 232 -38.52 34.67 27.03
N ASN A 233 -38.95 35.86 26.61
CA ASN A 233 -40.37 36.20 26.52
C ASN A 233 -41.07 35.41 25.41
N ASN A 234 -42.30 34.96 25.67
CA ASN A 234 -43.15 34.22 24.71
C ASN A 234 -42.46 32.96 24.15
N ARG A 235 -41.61 32.34 24.98
CA ARG A 235 -40.78 31.18 24.63
C ARG A 235 -41.60 29.96 24.20
N GLU A 236 -42.85 29.86 24.63
CA GLU A 236 -43.81 28.82 24.26
C GLU A 236 -44.16 28.79 22.77
N TYR A 237 -43.96 29.90 22.05
CA TYR A 237 -44.25 30.03 20.62
C TYR A 237 -43.02 29.81 19.72
N TYR A 238 -41.86 29.49 20.28
CA TYR A 238 -40.67 29.21 19.48
C TYR A 238 -40.83 27.85 18.79
N GLY A 239 -40.50 27.83 17.49
CA GLY A 239 -40.29 26.59 16.77
C GLY A 239 -39.13 25.81 17.41
N ARG A 240 -39.22 24.47 17.33
CA ARG A 240 -38.24 23.56 17.90
C ARG A 240 -37.71 22.64 16.80
N SER A 241 -36.40 22.47 16.78
CA SER A 241 -35.73 21.49 15.94
C SER A 241 -34.54 20.89 16.69
N SER A 242 -34.01 19.80 16.17
CA SER A 242 -32.78 19.20 16.69
C SER A 242 -31.95 18.63 15.55
N THR A 243 -30.65 18.56 15.77
CA THR A 243 -29.67 17.95 14.88
C THR A 243 -28.71 17.15 15.73
N GLN A 244 -28.26 16.00 15.27
CA GLN A 244 -27.41 15.10 16.03
C GLN A 244 -26.45 14.37 15.10
N ILE A 245 -25.51 13.62 15.66
CA ILE A 245 -24.75 12.65 14.87
C ILE A 245 -25.72 11.66 14.21
N GLU A 246 -25.60 11.48 12.89
CA GLU A 246 -26.49 10.60 12.12
C GLU A 246 -25.97 9.17 12.04
N ASP A 247 -24.65 9.02 11.94
CA ASP A 247 -23.94 7.76 11.81
C ASP A 247 -22.91 7.56 12.94
N ILE A 248 -22.19 6.44 12.88
CA ILE A 248 -21.05 6.14 13.75
C ILE A 248 -19.99 7.25 13.64
N SER A 249 -19.82 8.01 14.72
CA SER A 249 -18.76 9.01 14.89
C SER A 249 -17.56 8.39 15.58
N LEU A 250 -16.39 8.41 14.93
CA LEU A 250 -15.15 7.90 15.52
C LEU A 250 -14.66 8.86 16.61
N ILE A 251 -14.42 8.33 17.81
CA ILE A 251 -13.90 9.12 18.94
C ILE A 251 -12.42 9.42 18.67
N GLN A 252 -12.10 10.71 18.61
CA GLN A 252 -10.76 11.24 18.46
C GLN A 252 -10.24 11.70 19.83
N PRO A 253 -9.28 10.99 20.45
CA PRO A 253 -8.77 11.36 21.76
C PRO A 253 -8.20 12.78 21.78
N GLY A 254 -8.58 13.58 22.78
CA GLY A 254 -8.17 14.97 22.93
C GLY A 254 -8.94 15.97 22.08
N THR A 255 -9.79 15.52 21.15
CA THR A 255 -10.60 16.40 20.30
C THR A 255 -12.03 16.47 20.82
N GLU A 256 -12.60 17.67 20.84
CA GLU A 256 -14.01 17.87 21.12
C GLU A 256 -14.84 17.65 19.86
N GLN A 257 -15.91 16.86 19.96
CA GLN A 257 -16.76 16.46 18.84
C GLN A 257 -18.23 16.74 19.17
N GLY A 258 -19.01 17.12 18.17
CA GLY A 258 -20.45 17.38 18.33
C GLY A 258 -21.23 16.11 18.64
N LEU A 259 -22.26 16.25 19.48
CA LEU A 259 -23.19 15.17 19.80
C LEU A 259 -24.60 15.46 19.28
N ILE A 260 -25.17 16.56 19.76
CA ILE A 260 -26.53 17.00 19.46
C ILE A 260 -26.67 18.50 19.70
N ALA A 261 -27.56 19.15 18.97
CA ALA A 261 -28.03 20.48 19.31
C ALA A 261 -29.55 20.56 19.33
N LEU A 262 -30.06 21.28 20.34
CA LEU A 262 -31.44 21.72 20.41
C LEU A 262 -31.52 23.14 19.85
N ILE A 263 -32.35 23.33 18.83
CA ILE A 263 -32.41 24.54 18.02
C ILE A 263 -33.79 25.18 18.17
N TYR A 264 -33.82 26.47 18.48
CA TYR A 264 -35.04 27.23 18.66
C TYR A 264 -35.03 28.49 17.81
N GLY A 265 -36.17 28.80 17.19
CA GLY A 265 -36.34 29.96 16.33
C GLY A 265 -37.77 30.47 16.42
N LYS A 266 -37.93 31.79 16.54
CA LYS A 266 -39.22 32.45 16.72
C LYS A 266 -39.99 32.57 15.42
N ASN A 267 -39.30 32.95 14.35
CA ASN A 267 -39.89 33.22 13.04
C ASN A 267 -39.46 32.19 11.99
N GLU A 268 -38.18 31.82 12.01
CA GLU A 268 -37.56 30.89 11.07
C GLU A 268 -36.69 29.88 11.82
N LEU A 269 -36.53 28.70 11.22
CA LEU A 269 -35.68 27.63 11.72
C LEU A 269 -34.89 27.05 10.54
N GLN A 270 -33.59 26.90 10.74
CA GLN A 270 -32.70 26.27 9.79
C GLN A 270 -32.01 25.07 10.43
N ALA A 271 -32.09 23.92 9.78
CA ALA A 271 -31.28 22.78 10.17
C ALA A 271 -29.80 23.06 9.87
N VAL A 272 -28.95 22.87 10.87
CA VAL A 272 -27.48 22.99 10.76
C VAL A 272 -26.89 21.62 11.08
N PRO A 273 -25.94 21.10 10.31
CA PRO A 273 -25.23 19.87 10.67
C PRO A 273 -24.53 20.02 12.02
N VAL A 274 -24.61 19.00 12.89
CA VAL A 274 -24.08 19.06 14.26
C VAL A 274 -22.58 19.42 14.33
N ASP A 275 -21.81 19.03 13.31
CA ASP A 275 -20.37 19.28 13.23
C ASP A 275 -20.04 20.73 12.81
N GLU A 276 -20.98 21.44 12.17
CA GLU A 276 -20.80 22.82 11.71
C GLU A 276 -21.16 23.85 12.78
N ILE A 277 -21.87 23.45 13.84
CA ILE A 277 -22.40 24.36 14.86
C ILE A 277 -21.30 25.14 15.59
N SER A 278 -20.17 24.48 15.85
CA SER A 278 -19.01 25.13 16.49
C SER A 278 -18.40 26.26 15.66
N ASN A 279 -18.72 26.33 14.36
CA ASN A 279 -18.20 27.30 13.40
C ASN A 279 -19.30 28.23 12.85
N LEU A 280 -20.43 28.36 13.56
CA LEU A 280 -21.52 29.23 13.12
C LEU A 280 -21.06 30.69 12.96
N SER A 281 -21.58 31.32 11.90
CA SER A 281 -21.41 32.75 11.67
C SER A 281 -22.38 33.56 12.55
N ALA A 282 -22.04 34.83 12.79
CA ALA A 282 -22.87 35.75 13.57
C ALA A 282 -24.21 36.13 12.92
N GLU A 283 -24.53 35.56 11.75
CA GLU A 283 -25.76 35.76 10.98
C GLU A 283 -26.60 34.47 10.92
N SER A 284 -26.52 33.62 11.96
CA SER A 284 -27.37 32.42 12.01
C SER A 284 -28.85 32.81 12.08
N VAL A 285 -29.66 32.14 11.25
CA VAL A 285 -31.12 32.27 11.24
C VAL A 285 -31.76 31.80 12.55
N ASN A 286 -31.10 30.89 13.27
CA ASN A 286 -31.61 30.33 14.51
C ASN A 286 -31.36 31.28 15.70
N ASP A 287 -32.40 31.54 16.49
CA ASP A 287 -32.32 32.46 17.62
C ASP A 287 -31.51 31.87 18.79
N TYR A 288 -31.76 30.61 19.14
CA TYR A 288 -31.09 29.93 20.26
C TYR A 288 -30.65 28.53 19.86
N ILE A 289 -29.41 28.16 20.20
CA ILE A 289 -28.88 26.81 20.01
C ILE A 289 -28.20 26.36 21.30
N TYR A 290 -28.65 25.21 21.82
CA TYR A 290 -28.03 24.50 22.94
C TYR A 290 -27.28 23.30 22.39
N TYR A 291 -25.96 23.42 22.28
CA TYR A 291 -25.07 22.47 21.63
C TYR A 291 -24.32 21.62 22.65
N LEU A 292 -24.55 20.32 22.63
CA LEU A 292 -23.80 19.34 23.42
C LEU A 292 -22.66 18.74 22.57
N SER A 293 -21.46 18.77 23.13
CA SER A 293 -20.26 18.15 22.57
C SER A 293 -19.56 17.27 23.60
N PHE A 294 -18.75 16.32 23.14
CA PHE A 294 -18.03 15.37 23.99
C PHE A 294 -16.52 15.38 23.69
N GLN A 295 -15.71 15.01 24.69
CA GLN A 295 -14.27 14.84 24.55
C GLN A 295 -13.77 13.71 25.45
N PHE A 296 -12.94 12.83 24.89
CA PHE A 296 -12.27 11.75 25.62
C PHE A 296 -10.78 12.08 25.75
N ASN A 297 -10.22 12.08 26.97
CA ASN A 297 -8.80 12.31 27.22
C ASN A 297 -8.13 11.08 27.85
N LYS A 298 -6.85 10.86 27.52
CA LYS A 298 -6.01 9.78 28.05
C LYS A 298 -5.34 10.10 29.38
#